data_AF-A0A956FUG7-F1
#
_entry.id   AF-A0A956FUG7-F1
#
_cell.length_a   1.000
_cell.length_b   1.000
_cell.length_c   1.000
_cell.angle_alpha   90.00
_cell.angle_beta   90.00
_cell.angle_gamma   90.00
#
_symmetry.space_group_name_H-M   'P 1'
#
loop_
_entity.id
_entity.type
_entity.pdbx_description
1 polymer ?
#
loop_
_entity_poly.entity_id
_entity_poly.type
_entity_poly.pdbx_seq_one_letter_code
_entity_poly.pdbx_strand_id
1 'polypeptide(L)'
;MITLRRELAMALVISGAGVVVIGALALVATALTLRGDRAAPIAAACALALVLGASFQALRRYRTRAGGRLRMARALAQEERSPLPAAARADILGAVETWWLLGGRVDGPSRVSSRELAEAYVEQVDERMRRLVTQPPLPPLRPRILIPPALALAFAGLVTIPAAIRDAAPLLLSAADGRPQPPPAPLWSSLSLTLTYPEHTGRAPRRVENPSGALRLPHGTELTLDLQPQPGSAELVLLVHRDQGSLGDPAPTVRPLERGDDGRLNASFKVEGPGAWSVAATVDGIERSSPPYPLEIEPDAAPEVELLPLPGGARSPSELDTVELRFRARDDFGFAAAELVIARGDDETRLDVGPPPPGRSWNHRYRWDLSQMPLEERTELEYWIEVRDNDPQLATPGAERPGKVTRSTRMRLSLRDREAEHAANIEGLRELRDAAVDHLATRMLTPAFDRDGERSPITRLDEARSLHADAGDLLATIATMLDRLAVDPLTRERDTTILGALHGRLRPIFIDEERLHERVPVGAAVDAPGRARSLLASLVGVNDRMIRQLEDEIIRLDDLVDNQIVERIETLVARIEASQR
;
A
#
# COMPACT_ATOMS: atom_id res chain seq x y z
N MET A 1 -27.50 -36.12 73.43
CA MET A 1 -26.35 -35.47 72.75
C MET A 1 -26.18 -35.90 71.29
N ILE A 2 -26.38 -37.17 70.91
CA ILE A 2 -26.09 -37.67 69.55
C ILE A 2 -26.96 -37.03 68.45
N THR A 3 -28.25 -36.75 68.73
CA THR A 3 -29.15 -36.04 67.82
C THR A 3 -28.73 -34.60 67.53
N LEU A 4 -28.07 -33.95 68.51
CA LEU A 4 -27.60 -32.57 68.39
C LEU A 4 -26.45 -32.43 67.39
N ARG A 5 -25.47 -33.36 67.44
CA ARG A 5 -24.32 -33.35 66.53
C ARG A 5 -24.74 -33.56 65.08
N ARG A 6 -25.78 -34.39 64.84
CA ARG A 6 -26.31 -34.64 63.50
C ARG A 6 -27.00 -33.42 62.90
N GLU A 7 -27.80 -32.69 63.67
CA GLU A 7 -28.50 -31.51 63.16
C GLU A 7 -27.54 -30.32 62.93
N LEU A 8 -26.54 -30.15 63.80
CA LEU A 8 -25.49 -29.15 63.60
C LEU A 8 -24.64 -29.43 62.35
N ALA A 9 -24.23 -30.68 62.14
CA ALA A 9 -23.49 -31.07 60.93
C ALA A 9 -24.32 -30.81 59.66
N MET A 10 -25.61 -31.11 59.68
CA MET A 10 -26.49 -30.89 58.53
C MET A 10 -26.72 -29.38 58.26
N ALA A 11 -26.88 -28.58 59.31
CA ALA A 11 -27.01 -27.13 59.18
C ALA A 11 -25.72 -26.50 58.61
N LEU A 12 -24.55 -26.98 59.04
CA LEU A 12 -23.25 -26.54 58.51
C LEU A 12 -23.10 -26.85 57.02
N VAL A 13 -23.48 -28.06 56.58
CA VAL A 13 -23.40 -28.44 55.17
C VAL A 13 -24.35 -27.60 54.30
N ILE A 14 -25.58 -27.37 54.75
CA ILE A 14 -26.55 -26.55 54.02
C ILE A 14 -26.08 -25.09 53.93
N SER A 15 -25.54 -24.56 55.03
CA SER A 15 -25.01 -23.18 55.06
C SER A 15 -23.80 -23.04 54.15
N GLY A 16 -22.89 -24.00 54.18
CA GLY A 16 -21.71 -24.03 53.30
C GLY A 16 -22.10 -24.06 51.82
N ALA A 17 -23.07 -24.92 51.45
CA ALA A 17 -23.58 -24.97 50.08
C ALA A 17 -24.23 -23.63 49.65
N GLY A 18 -24.98 -22.98 50.54
CA GLY A 18 -25.59 -21.67 50.27
C GLY A 18 -24.56 -20.56 50.05
N VAL A 19 -23.48 -20.53 50.83
CA VAL A 19 -22.38 -19.56 50.67
C VAL A 19 -21.70 -19.73 49.30
N VAL A 20 -21.48 -20.97 48.85
CA VAL A 20 -20.89 -21.24 47.53
C VAL A 20 -21.78 -20.72 46.41
N VAL A 21 -23.10 -20.92 46.49
CA VAL A 21 -24.05 -20.43 45.48
C VAL A 21 -24.09 -18.89 45.44
N ILE A 22 -24.09 -18.22 46.60
CA ILE A 22 -24.05 -16.76 46.66
C ILE A 22 -22.73 -16.22 46.07
N GLY A 23 -21.60 -16.86 46.38
CA GLY A 23 -20.30 -16.51 45.81
C GLY A 23 -20.29 -16.62 44.29
N ALA A 24 -20.84 -17.69 43.73
CA ALA A 24 -20.96 -17.87 42.28
C ALA A 24 -21.86 -16.81 41.63
N LEU A 25 -23.01 -16.49 42.24
CA LEU A 25 -23.91 -15.43 41.75
C LEU A 25 -23.25 -14.05 41.78
N ALA A 26 -22.48 -13.74 42.82
CA ALA A 26 -21.74 -12.49 42.92
C ALA A 26 -20.64 -12.37 41.87
N LEU A 27 -19.96 -13.49 41.56
CA LEU A 27 -18.97 -13.58 40.50
C LEU A 27 -19.59 -13.29 39.12
N VAL A 28 -20.74 -13.89 38.82
CA VAL A 28 -21.49 -13.65 37.59
C VAL A 28 -21.96 -12.19 37.49
N ALA A 29 -22.49 -11.63 38.59
CA ALA A 29 -22.90 -10.23 38.62
C ALA A 29 -21.73 -9.26 38.40
N THR A 30 -20.56 -9.57 38.95
CA THR A 30 -19.33 -8.78 38.74
C THR A 30 -18.86 -8.87 37.30
N ALA A 31 -18.90 -10.06 36.70
CA ALA A 31 -18.52 -10.24 35.30
C ALA A 31 -19.42 -9.47 34.33
N LEU A 32 -20.73 -9.41 34.61
CA LEU A 32 -21.69 -8.68 33.77
C LEU A 32 -21.62 -7.17 33.93
N THR A 33 -21.20 -6.66 35.09
CA THR A 33 -21.28 -5.22 35.42
C THR A 33 -19.92 -4.54 35.56
N LEU A 34 -18.84 -5.32 35.67
CA LEU A 34 -17.50 -4.89 36.04
C LEU A 34 -17.45 -4.15 37.40
N ARG A 35 -18.47 -4.29 38.26
CA ARG A 35 -18.59 -3.59 39.55
C ARG A 35 -18.32 -4.51 40.74
N GLY A 36 -17.04 -4.80 40.99
CA GLY A 36 -16.63 -5.56 42.18
C GLY A 36 -16.91 -4.81 43.48
N ASP A 37 -16.83 -3.47 43.43
CA ASP A 37 -17.11 -2.54 44.53
C ASP A 37 -18.49 -2.73 45.17
N ARG A 38 -19.52 -3.03 44.38
CA ARG A 38 -20.89 -3.24 44.86
C ARG A 38 -21.23 -4.71 45.09
N ALA A 39 -20.69 -5.60 44.27
CA ALA A 39 -21.02 -7.03 44.37
C ALA A 39 -20.44 -7.67 45.63
N ALA A 40 -19.22 -7.30 46.04
CA ALA A 40 -18.53 -7.86 47.19
C ALA A 40 -19.27 -7.67 48.54
N PRO A 41 -19.69 -6.45 48.93
CA PRO A 41 -20.39 -6.25 50.22
C PRO A 41 -21.76 -6.93 50.26
N ILE A 42 -22.47 -6.98 49.13
CA ILE A 42 -23.78 -7.65 49.03
C ILE A 42 -23.62 -9.17 49.22
N ALA A 43 -22.64 -9.77 48.54
CA ALA A 43 -22.35 -11.20 48.66
C ALA A 43 -21.98 -11.60 50.10
N ALA A 44 -21.12 -10.79 50.74
CA ALA A 44 -20.71 -11.00 52.13
C ALA A 44 -21.90 -10.89 53.10
N ALA A 45 -22.78 -9.90 52.93
CA ALA A 45 -23.97 -9.73 53.76
C ALA A 45 -24.94 -10.92 53.64
N CYS A 46 -25.20 -11.39 52.42
CA CYS A 46 -26.06 -12.55 52.18
C CYS A 46 -25.47 -13.85 52.75
N ALA A 47 -24.15 -14.07 52.62
CA ALA A 47 -23.46 -15.22 53.19
C ALA A 47 -23.56 -15.23 54.72
N LEU A 48 -23.34 -14.09 55.36
CA LEU A 48 -23.46 -13.94 56.81
C LEU A 48 -24.89 -14.22 57.31
N ALA A 49 -25.90 -13.69 56.61
CA ALA A 49 -27.31 -13.91 56.95
C ALA A 49 -27.70 -15.39 56.90
N LEU A 50 -27.22 -16.15 55.92
CA LEU A 50 -27.45 -17.60 55.83
C LEU A 50 -26.86 -18.36 57.01
N VAL A 51 -25.60 -18.07 57.36
CA VAL A 51 -24.90 -18.74 58.47
C VAL A 51 -25.60 -18.46 59.80
N LEU A 52 -25.99 -17.21 60.04
CA LEU A 52 -26.72 -16.81 61.25
C LEU A 52 -28.12 -17.45 61.31
N GLY A 53 -28.85 -17.46 60.19
CA GLY A 53 -30.18 -18.06 60.11
C GLY A 53 -30.18 -19.57 60.37
N ALA A 54 -29.22 -20.30 59.80
CA ALA A 54 -29.07 -21.74 60.04
C ALA A 54 -28.70 -22.05 61.50
N SER A 55 -27.78 -21.25 62.07
CA SER A 55 -27.38 -21.37 63.48
C SER A 55 -28.56 -21.11 64.43
N PHE A 56 -29.36 -20.08 64.14
CA PHE A 56 -30.54 -19.75 64.92
C PHE A 56 -31.62 -20.84 64.85
N GLN A 57 -31.88 -21.41 63.67
CA GLN A 57 -32.82 -22.53 63.53
C GLN A 57 -32.37 -23.77 64.32
N ALA A 58 -31.08 -24.10 64.27
CA ALA A 58 -30.52 -25.22 65.04
C ALA A 58 -30.72 -25.01 66.55
N LEU A 59 -30.45 -23.79 67.04
CA LEU A 59 -30.63 -23.43 68.45
C LEU A 59 -32.11 -23.47 68.89
N ARG A 60 -33.02 -22.99 68.04
CA ARG A 60 -34.46 -23.01 68.31
C ARG A 60 -35.00 -24.44 68.42
N ARG A 61 -34.61 -25.33 67.50
CA ARG A 61 -35.02 -26.75 67.53
C ARG A 61 -34.50 -27.50 68.75
N TYR A 62 -33.29 -27.16 69.21
CA TYR A 62 -32.75 -27.68 70.46
C TYR A 62 -33.63 -27.33 71.66
N ARG A 63 -33.99 -26.04 71.79
CA ARG A 63 -34.83 -25.57 72.91
C ARG A 63 -36.22 -26.22 72.92
N THR A 64 -36.83 -26.46 71.76
CA THR A 64 -38.17 -27.08 71.70
C THR A 64 -38.18 -28.58 72.05
N ARG A 65 -37.08 -29.31 71.82
CA ARG A 65 -37.00 -30.75 72.10
C ARG A 65 -36.50 -31.10 73.50
N ALA A 66 -35.83 -30.17 74.18
CA ALA A 66 -35.35 -30.36 75.57
C ALA A 66 -36.43 -30.19 76.65
N GLY A 67 -37.72 -30.20 76.29
CA GLY A 67 -38.84 -29.92 77.20
C GLY A 67 -39.26 -31.09 78.10
N GLY A 68 -38.80 -31.09 79.36
CA GLY A 68 -39.37 -31.80 80.51
C GLY A 68 -39.08 -33.31 80.59
N ARG A 69 -38.38 -33.74 81.66
CA ARG A 69 -38.04 -35.16 81.95
C ARG A 69 -39.24 -36.12 81.82
N LEU A 70 -40.43 -35.65 82.20
CA LEU A 70 -41.71 -36.38 82.11
C LEU A 70 -42.17 -36.65 80.66
N ARG A 71 -42.02 -35.69 79.73
CA ARG A 71 -42.39 -35.91 78.32
C ARG A 71 -41.44 -36.88 77.65
N MET A 72 -40.16 -36.84 78.04
CA MET A 72 -39.15 -37.76 77.53
C MET A 72 -39.41 -39.19 78.01
N ALA A 73 -39.80 -39.37 79.28
CA ALA A 73 -40.22 -40.66 79.82
C ALA A 73 -41.49 -41.22 79.12
N ARG A 74 -42.50 -40.37 78.88
CA ARG A 74 -43.72 -40.76 78.14
C ARG A 74 -43.44 -41.13 76.68
N ALA A 75 -42.59 -40.36 76.00
CA ALA A 75 -42.17 -40.68 74.63
C ALA A 75 -41.40 -42.01 74.58
N LEU A 76 -40.49 -42.26 75.53
CA LEU A 76 -39.77 -43.53 75.66
C LEU A 76 -40.70 -44.72 75.95
N ALA A 77 -41.74 -44.53 76.75
CA ALA A 77 -42.73 -45.57 77.04
C ALA A 77 -43.59 -45.94 75.83
N GLN A 78 -43.91 -44.96 74.98
CA GLN A 78 -44.74 -45.15 73.78
C GLN A 78 -43.94 -45.58 72.54
N GLU A 79 -42.61 -45.44 72.54
CA GLU A 79 -41.78 -45.78 71.38
C GLU A 79 -41.54 -47.29 71.28
N GLU A 80 -42.33 -47.94 70.43
CA GLU A 80 -42.36 -49.39 70.21
C GLU A 80 -40.98 -49.96 69.80
N ARG A 81 -40.17 -49.15 69.11
CA ARG A 81 -38.81 -49.49 68.60
C ARG A 81 -37.66 -49.21 69.57
N SER A 82 -37.96 -48.85 70.81
CA SER A 82 -36.92 -48.65 71.82
C SER A 82 -36.17 -49.96 72.12
N PRO A 83 -34.84 -49.93 72.30
CA PRO A 83 -34.04 -51.13 72.62
C PRO A 83 -34.28 -51.65 74.05
N LEU A 84 -35.04 -50.93 74.88
CA LEU A 84 -35.36 -51.35 76.25
C LEU A 84 -36.54 -52.33 76.28
N PRO A 85 -36.51 -53.37 77.13
CA PRO A 85 -37.65 -54.25 77.35
C PRO A 85 -38.90 -53.47 77.75
N ALA A 86 -40.08 -53.91 77.29
CA ALA A 86 -41.34 -53.21 77.56
C ALA A 86 -41.60 -52.96 79.06
N ALA A 87 -41.21 -53.92 79.93
CA ALA A 87 -41.29 -53.78 81.37
C ALA A 87 -40.41 -52.64 81.91
N ALA A 88 -39.16 -52.53 81.44
CA ALA A 88 -38.25 -51.46 81.84
C ALA A 88 -38.77 -50.07 81.39
N ARG A 89 -39.43 -49.99 80.23
CA ARG A 89 -40.04 -48.74 79.76
C ARG A 89 -41.19 -48.28 80.65
N ALA A 90 -42.04 -49.21 81.09
CA ALA A 90 -43.12 -48.94 82.03
C ALA A 90 -42.58 -48.55 83.42
N ASP A 91 -41.54 -49.24 83.91
CA ASP A 91 -40.89 -48.93 85.18
C ASP A 91 -40.27 -47.51 85.19
N ILE A 92 -39.61 -47.09 84.11
CA ILE A 92 -39.06 -45.72 83.98
C ILE A 92 -40.18 -44.68 84.01
N LEU A 93 -41.27 -44.90 83.29
CA LEU A 93 -42.40 -43.97 83.28
C LEU A 93 -43.03 -43.89 84.67
N GLY A 94 -43.26 -45.04 85.32
CA GLY A 94 -43.78 -45.13 86.68
C GLY A 94 -42.87 -44.42 87.68
N ALA A 95 -41.56 -44.63 87.63
CA ALA A 95 -40.60 -43.97 88.50
C ALA A 95 -40.56 -42.44 88.29
N VAL A 96 -40.60 -41.97 87.03
CA VAL A 96 -40.59 -40.52 86.73
C VAL A 96 -41.90 -39.85 87.13
N GLU A 97 -43.05 -40.52 86.96
CA GLU A 97 -44.34 -40.03 87.43
C GLU A 97 -44.42 -40.01 88.96
N THR A 98 -43.92 -41.07 89.62
CA THR A 98 -43.84 -41.16 91.09
C THR A 98 -42.92 -40.09 91.66
N TRP A 99 -41.74 -39.88 91.06
CA TRP A 99 -40.80 -38.82 91.46
C TRP A 99 -41.38 -37.42 91.25
N TRP A 100 -42.11 -37.20 90.16
CA TRP A 100 -42.79 -35.92 89.91
C TRP A 100 -43.89 -35.65 90.93
N LEU A 101 -44.65 -36.67 91.33
CA LEU A 101 -45.67 -36.58 92.38
C LEU A 101 -45.05 -36.33 93.77
N LEU A 102 -43.94 -37.01 94.11
CA LEU A 102 -43.18 -36.79 95.34
C LEU A 102 -42.62 -35.37 95.47
N GLY A 103 -42.27 -34.73 94.34
CA GLY A 103 -41.79 -33.36 94.29
C GLY A 103 -42.87 -32.28 94.46
N GLY A 104 -44.15 -32.64 94.42
CA GLY A 104 -45.27 -31.73 94.68
C GLY A 104 -45.65 -31.73 96.17
N ARG A 105 -45.64 -30.56 96.82
CA ARG A 105 -46.05 -30.40 98.23
C ARG A 105 -47.45 -30.99 98.49
N VAL A 106 -47.50 -32.08 99.23
CA VAL A 106 -48.74 -32.61 99.82
C VAL A 106 -48.57 -32.52 101.34
N ASP A 107 -48.99 -31.40 101.93
CA ASP A 107 -49.00 -31.18 103.38
C ASP A 107 -50.26 -31.83 103.97
N GLY A 108 -50.12 -33.05 104.49
CA GLY A 108 -51.18 -33.78 105.18
C GLY A 108 -50.60 -34.73 106.24
N PRO A 109 -50.95 -34.61 107.54
CA PRO A 109 -50.16 -35.17 108.65
C PRO A 109 -50.39 -36.66 108.95
N SER A 110 -50.73 -37.50 107.97
CA SER A 110 -50.87 -38.94 108.19
C SER A 110 -50.54 -39.74 106.92
N ARG A 111 -49.24 -40.03 106.72
CA ARG A 111 -48.66 -41.19 105.98
C ARG A 111 -47.15 -41.00 105.74
N VAL A 112 -46.34 -40.97 106.79
CA VAL A 112 -44.87 -41.00 106.68
C VAL A 112 -44.39 -42.31 105.99
N SER A 113 -45.11 -43.41 106.17
CA SER A 113 -44.76 -44.72 105.58
C SER A 113 -44.92 -44.82 104.05
N SER A 114 -45.64 -43.90 103.38
CA SER A 114 -45.84 -43.99 101.91
C SER A 114 -44.74 -43.31 101.09
N ARG A 115 -44.02 -42.36 101.71
CA ARG A 115 -42.95 -41.61 101.03
C ARG A 115 -41.67 -42.42 100.89
N GLU A 116 -41.26 -43.09 101.95
CA GLU A 116 -40.07 -43.96 101.96
C GLU A 116 -40.21 -45.10 100.93
N LEU A 117 -41.41 -45.69 100.81
CA LEU A 117 -41.69 -46.71 99.79
C LEU A 117 -41.59 -46.19 98.36
N ALA A 118 -42.05 -44.96 98.11
CA ALA A 118 -42.00 -44.35 96.78
C ALA A 118 -40.57 -43.92 96.40
N GLU A 119 -39.79 -43.42 97.35
CA GLU A 119 -38.36 -43.12 97.16
C GLU A 119 -37.56 -44.41 96.92
N ALA A 120 -37.82 -45.48 97.69
CA ALA A 120 -37.19 -46.79 97.49
C ALA A 120 -37.55 -47.42 96.13
N TYR A 121 -38.79 -47.25 95.64
CA TYR A 121 -39.18 -47.71 94.30
C TYR A 121 -38.40 -46.97 93.20
N VAL A 122 -38.27 -45.65 93.30
CA VAL A 122 -37.50 -44.85 92.32
C VAL A 122 -36.03 -45.26 92.32
N GLU A 123 -35.43 -45.47 93.50
CA GLU A 123 -34.04 -45.91 93.62
C GLU A 123 -33.83 -47.33 93.08
N GLN A 124 -34.77 -48.25 93.35
CA GLN A 124 -34.73 -49.61 92.81
C GLN A 124 -34.81 -49.64 91.27
N VAL A 125 -35.68 -48.82 90.68
CA VAL A 125 -35.80 -48.70 89.21
C VAL A 125 -34.52 -48.10 88.62
N ASP A 126 -33.95 -47.09 89.25
CA ASP A 126 -32.70 -46.45 88.80
C ASP A 126 -31.51 -47.41 88.84
N GLU A 127 -31.35 -48.17 89.93
CA GLU A 127 -30.34 -49.24 90.08
C GLU A 127 -30.50 -50.31 88.97
N ARG A 128 -31.74 -50.75 88.72
CA ARG A 128 -32.05 -51.73 87.65
C ARG A 128 -31.72 -51.17 86.27
N MET A 129 -31.98 -49.88 86.03
CA MET A 129 -31.70 -49.22 84.76
C MET A 129 -30.21 -49.04 84.49
N ARG A 130 -29.41 -48.71 85.51
CA ARG A 130 -27.95 -48.63 85.39
C ARG A 130 -27.32 -49.97 84.98
N ARG A 131 -27.91 -51.09 85.41
CA ARG A 131 -27.44 -52.44 85.03
C ARG A 131 -27.79 -52.80 83.58
N LEU A 132 -28.97 -52.38 83.10
CA LEU A 132 -29.44 -52.69 81.74
C LEU A 132 -28.77 -51.84 80.66
N VAL A 133 -28.30 -50.64 80.97
CA VAL A 133 -27.70 -49.71 80.00
C VAL A 133 -26.19 -49.72 80.16
N THR A 134 -25.52 -50.75 79.63
CA THR A 134 -24.04 -50.84 79.71
C THR A 134 -23.30 -50.43 78.43
N GLN A 135 -23.91 -50.36 77.23
CA GLN A 135 -23.34 -49.66 76.06
C GLN A 135 -24.42 -49.26 75.03
N PRO A 136 -24.49 -48.00 74.53
CA PRO A 136 -25.37 -47.64 73.43
C PRO A 136 -24.68 -47.85 72.06
N PRO A 137 -25.28 -48.60 71.11
CA PRO A 137 -24.77 -48.70 69.74
C PRO A 137 -25.09 -47.42 68.94
N LEU A 138 -24.14 -46.94 68.13
CA LEU A 138 -24.37 -45.85 67.17
C LEU A 138 -24.77 -46.44 65.80
N PRO A 139 -25.95 -46.11 65.23
CA PRO A 139 -26.27 -46.49 63.85
C PRO A 139 -25.70 -45.48 62.82
N PRO A 140 -25.44 -45.91 61.56
CA PRO A 140 -24.76 -45.10 60.54
C PRO A 140 -25.65 -43.99 59.94
N LEU A 141 -25.01 -42.86 59.59
CA LEU A 141 -25.61 -41.70 58.93
C LEU A 141 -25.89 -42.00 57.45
N ARG A 142 -27.17 -42.02 57.04
CA ARG A 142 -27.56 -41.86 55.63
C ARG A 142 -28.02 -40.41 55.40
N PRO A 143 -27.24 -39.54 54.72
CA PRO A 143 -27.70 -38.21 54.32
C PRO A 143 -28.79 -38.35 53.23
N ARG A 144 -29.89 -37.60 53.37
CA ARG A 144 -30.96 -37.53 52.36
C ARG A 144 -30.44 -36.87 51.08
N ILE A 145 -30.91 -37.36 49.94
CA ILE A 145 -30.34 -37.32 48.57
C ILE A 145 -30.28 -35.93 47.88
N LEU A 146 -30.55 -34.82 48.55
CA LEU A 146 -30.75 -33.51 47.87
C LEU A 146 -29.55 -32.54 47.86
N ILE A 147 -28.45 -32.84 48.55
CA ILE A 147 -27.27 -31.96 48.61
C ILE A 147 -26.33 -32.08 47.38
N PRO A 148 -26.05 -33.27 46.81
CA PRO A 148 -25.11 -33.38 45.71
C PRO A 148 -25.52 -32.70 44.37
N PRO A 149 -26.80 -32.64 43.95
CA PRO A 149 -27.14 -32.04 42.65
C PRO A 149 -26.97 -30.51 42.63
N ALA A 150 -27.25 -29.81 43.74
CA ALA A 150 -27.11 -28.35 43.81
C ALA A 150 -25.64 -27.91 43.76
N LEU A 151 -24.75 -28.67 44.43
CA LEU A 151 -23.31 -28.41 44.42
C LEU A 151 -22.70 -28.74 43.05
N ALA A 152 -23.17 -29.83 42.41
CA ALA A 152 -22.74 -30.20 41.06
C ALA A 152 -23.18 -29.16 40.00
N LEU A 153 -24.38 -28.58 40.14
CA LEU A 153 -24.86 -27.53 39.22
C LEU A 153 -24.06 -26.23 39.37
N ALA A 154 -23.73 -25.83 40.60
CA ALA A 154 -22.88 -24.67 40.86
C ALA A 154 -21.45 -24.88 40.32
N PHE A 155 -20.91 -26.10 40.45
CA PHE A 155 -19.58 -26.44 39.97
C PHE A 155 -19.50 -26.58 38.45
N ALA A 156 -20.50 -27.22 37.82
CA ALA A 156 -20.60 -27.31 36.35
C ALA A 156 -20.82 -25.93 35.70
N GLY A 157 -21.57 -25.06 36.40
CA GLY A 157 -21.71 -23.66 36.04
C GLY A 157 -20.39 -22.91 36.12
N LEU A 158 -19.45 -23.28 37.00
CA LEU A 158 -18.13 -22.65 37.15
C LEU A 158 -17.08 -23.10 36.13
N VAL A 159 -17.18 -24.35 35.67
CA VAL A 159 -16.20 -24.97 34.76
C VAL A 159 -16.45 -24.63 33.28
N THR A 160 -17.67 -24.22 32.92
CA THR A 160 -18.06 -23.91 31.53
C THR A 160 -17.94 -22.42 31.16
N ILE A 161 -17.26 -21.63 31.99
CA ILE A 161 -17.40 -20.18 31.95
C ILE A 161 -16.43 -19.48 30.96
N PRO A 162 -16.92 -18.56 30.12
CA PRO A 162 -16.10 -17.70 29.24
C PRO A 162 -15.11 -16.79 29.98
N ALA A 163 -14.03 -16.41 29.30
CA ALA A 163 -12.90 -15.64 29.84
C ALA A 163 -13.28 -14.42 30.72
N ALA A 164 -14.40 -13.76 30.42
CA ALA A 164 -14.93 -12.60 31.17
C ALA A 164 -15.11 -12.82 32.69
N ILE A 165 -15.37 -14.05 33.15
CA ILE A 165 -15.55 -14.31 34.60
C ILE A 165 -14.22 -14.56 35.31
N ARG A 166 -13.18 -15.01 34.57
CA ARG A 166 -11.82 -15.13 35.10
C ARG A 166 -11.28 -13.75 35.48
N ASP A 167 -11.59 -12.74 34.69
CA ASP A 167 -11.19 -11.34 34.92
C ASP A 167 -12.07 -10.65 35.98
N ALA A 168 -13.25 -11.21 36.27
CA ALA A 168 -14.16 -10.70 37.31
C ALA A 168 -13.80 -11.13 38.74
N ALA A 169 -13.15 -12.28 38.90
CA ALA A 169 -12.69 -12.77 40.21
C ALA A 169 -11.76 -11.78 40.95
N PRO A 170 -10.70 -11.22 40.33
CA PRO A 170 -9.87 -10.22 40.99
C PRO A 170 -10.65 -8.93 41.30
N LEU A 171 -11.58 -8.51 40.44
CA LEU A 171 -12.43 -7.34 40.70
C LEU A 171 -13.33 -7.54 41.92
N LEU A 172 -13.96 -8.71 42.06
CA LEU A 172 -14.82 -9.05 43.20
C LEU A 172 -14.00 -9.17 44.51
N LEU A 173 -12.82 -9.79 44.46
CA LEU A 173 -11.96 -9.94 45.64
C LEU A 173 -11.33 -8.62 46.10
N SER A 174 -11.00 -7.74 45.16
CA SER A 174 -10.42 -6.41 45.45
C SER A 174 -11.47 -5.32 45.68
N ALA A 175 -12.75 -5.62 45.46
CA ALA A 175 -13.84 -4.65 45.47
C ALA A 175 -13.58 -3.43 44.55
N ALA A 176 -12.97 -3.67 43.39
CA ALA A 176 -12.61 -2.63 42.41
C ALA A 176 -13.69 -2.43 41.33
N ASP A 177 -13.77 -1.21 40.79
CA ASP A 177 -14.57 -0.89 39.59
C ASP A 177 -13.68 -1.08 38.35
N GLY A 178 -14.05 -2.02 37.49
CA GLY A 178 -13.33 -2.36 36.26
C GLY A 178 -13.84 -1.63 35.03
N ARG A 179 -14.76 -0.67 35.18
CA ARG A 179 -15.26 0.10 34.03
C ARG A 179 -14.18 1.06 33.50
N PRO A 180 -14.08 1.24 32.18
CA PRO A 180 -13.20 2.25 31.62
C PRO A 180 -13.59 3.63 32.16
N GLN A 181 -12.59 4.44 32.51
CA GLN A 181 -12.83 5.80 32.97
C GLN A 181 -13.59 6.57 31.88
N PRO A 182 -14.57 7.42 32.25
CA PRO A 182 -15.27 8.24 31.27
C PRO A 182 -14.24 9.10 30.51
N PRO A 183 -14.42 9.29 29.19
CA PRO A 183 -13.49 10.10 28.40
C PRO A 183 -13.39 11.50 29.02
N PRO A 184 -12.17 12.09 29.08
CA PRO A 184 -11.98 13.40 29.68
C PRO A 184 -12.84 14.43 28.95
N ALA A 185 -13.60 15.23 29.72
CA ALA A 185 -14.38 16.32 29.17
C ALA A 185 -13.44 17.39 28.57
N PRO A 186 -13.84 18.08 27.49
CA PRO A 186 -13.07 19.18 26.95
C PRO A 186 -12.90 20.29 28.00
N LEU A 187 -11.72 20.90 28.06
CA LEU A 187 -11.39 21.98 29.01
C LEU A 187 -11.88 23.37 28.55
N TRP A 188 -12.64 23.42 27.47
CA TRP A 188 -13.17 24.63 26.83
C TRP A 188 -14.68 24.51 26.61
N SER A 189 -15.33 25.65 26.41
CA SER A 189 -16.75 25.74 26.01
C SER A 189 -16.94 25.89 24.50
N SER A 190 -15.97 26.51 23.81
CA SER A 190 -15.96 26.64 22.35
C SER A 190 -14.53 26.62 21.83
N LEU A 191 -14.29 25.96 20.69
CA LEU A 191 -13.01 25.93 20.02
C LEU A 191 -13.21 26.23 18.54
N SER A 192 -12.42 27.17 18.01
CA SER A 192 -12.34 27.47 16.59
C SER A 192 -10.90 27.27 16.11
N LEU A 193 -10.73 26.59 14.98
CA LEU A 193 -9.45 26.44 14.31
C LEU A 193 -9.46 27.22 13.01
N THR A 194 -8.44 28.04 12.79
CA THR A 194 -8.16 28.65 11.49
C THR A 194 -6.97 27.94 10.85
N LEU A 195 -7.21 27.33 9.69
CA LEU A 195 -6.25 26.59 8.87
C LEU A 195 -5.72 27.52 7.78
N THR A 196 -4.45 27.91 7.89
CA THR A 196 -3.76 28.69 6.84
C THR A 196 -2.85 27.75 6.07
N TYR A 197 -3.28 27.40 4.85
CA TYR A 197 -2.55 26.46 4.01
C TYR A 197 -1.31 27.11 3.37
N PRO A 198 -0.25 26.32 3.07
CA PRO A 198 0.91 26.83 2.34
C PRO A 198 0.55 27.37 0.95
N GLU A 199 1.28 28.38 0.48
CA GLU A 199 1.01 29.06 -0.80
C GLU A 199 0.99 28.10 -2.00
N HIS A 200 1.91 27.12 -2.05
CA HIS A 200 1.99 26.14 -3.15
C HIS A 200 0.69 25.33 -3.33
N THR A 201 -0.08 25.14 -2.25
CA THR A 201 -1.33 24.36 -2.34
C THR A 201 -2.46 25.11 -3.03
N GLY A 202 -2.37 26.44 -3.15
CA GLY A 202 -3.41 27.31 -3.71
C GLY A 202 -4.75 27.29 -2.96
N ARG A 203 -4.80 26.74 -1.74
CA ARG A 203 -6.03 26.60 -0.94
C ARG A 203 -6.30 27.86 -0.12
N ALA A 204 -7.54 28.36 -0.17
CA ALA A 204 -7.96 29.46 0.69
C ALA A 204 -7.99 29.04 2.17
N PRO A 205 -7.71 29.95 3.12
CA PRO A 205 -7.80 29.66 4.54
C PRO A 205 -9.17 29.12 4.93
N ARG A 206 -9.21 28.12 5.81
CA ARG A 206 -10.44 27.44 6.24
C ARG A 206 -10.61 27.54 7.74
N ARG A 207 -11.79 27.98 8.18
CA ARG A 207 -12.19 27.97 9.60
C ARG A 207 -13.01 26.72 9.91
N VAL A 208 -12.67 26.04 11.02
CA VAL A 208 -13.34 24.83 11.50
C VAL A 208 -13.78 25.07 12.94
N GLU A 209 -15.10 25.12 13.15
CA GLU A 209 -15.69 25.24 14.48
C GLU A 209 -15.83 23.85 15.11
N ASN A 210 -15.42 23.72 16.37
CA ASN A 210 -15.49 22.51 17.20
C ASN A 210 -15.07 21.25 16.42
N PRO A 211 -13.79 21.16 15.99
CA PRO A 211 -13.30 20.03 15.22
C PRO A 211 -13.59 18.71 15.93
N SER A 212 -14.13 17.75 15.17
CA SER A 212 -14.35 16.39 15.62
C SER A 212 -13.60 15.42 14.71
N GLY A 213 -12.84 14.49 15.29
CA GLY A 213 -12.07 13.50 14.53
C GLY A 213 -10.68 14.00 14.10
N ALA A 214 -10.07 13.28 13.17
CA ALA A 214 -8.74 13.55 12.66
C ALA A 214 -8.74 14.72 11.65
N LEU A 215 -7.76 15.61 11.76
CA LEU A 215 -7.54 16.67 10.79
C LEU A 215 -6.52 16.21 9.74
N ARG A 216 -6.95 16.15 8.48
CA ARG A 216 -6.09 15.86 7.31
C ARG A 216 -5.65 17.17 6.68
N LEU A 217 -4.36 17.46 6.73
CA LEU A 217 -3.80 18.74 6.29
C LEU A 217 -2.49 18.53 5.50
N PRO A 218 -2.21 19.36 4.48
CA PRO A 218 -0.89 19.39 3.85
C PRO A 218 0.21 19.77 4.84
N HIS A 219 1.40 19.25 4.59
CA HIS A 219 2.58 19.59 5.38
C HIS A 219 2.86 21.10 5.36
N GLY A 220 3.17 21.67 6.51
CA GLY A 220 3.45 23.09 6.67
C GLY A 220 2.22 23.98 6.83
N THR A 221 1.02 23.42 6.93
CA THR A 221 -0.20 24.16 7.29
C THR A 221 -0.05 24.79 8.68
N GLU A 222 -0.38 26.08 8.80
CA GLU A 222 -0.40 26.78 10.08
C GLU A 222 -1.79 26.68 10.72
N LEU A 223 -1.82 26.13 11.93
CA LEU A 223 -3.02 26.00 12.76
C LEU A 223 -3.04 27.13 13.76
N THR A 224 -4.07 27.97 13.71
CA THR A 224 -4.36 28.95 14.75
C THR A 224 -5.58 28.47 15.54
N LEU A 225 -5.39 28.22 16.83
CA LEU A 225 -6.44 27.82 17.76
C LEU A 225 -6.95 29.06 18.46
N ASP A 226 -8.27 29.17 18.54
CA ASP A 226 -8.97 30.18 19.30
C ASP A 226 -10.03 29.48 20.17
N LEU A 227 -9.82 29.47 21.48
CA LEU A 227 -10.64 28.71 22.42
C LEU A 227 -11.14 29.56 23.60
N GLN A 228 -12.37 29.28 24.03
CA GLN A 228 -12.96 29.86 25.23
C GLN A 228 -12.79 28.88 26.40
N PRO A 229 -12.00 29.21 27.45
CA PRO A 229 -11.76 28.31 28.57
C PRO A 229 -13.03 28.09 29.40
N GLN A 230 -13.16 26.91 30.03
CA GLN A 230 -14.22 26.69 31.02
C GLN A 230 -13.95 27.46 32.32
N PRO A 231 -15.01 27.88 33.04
CA PRO A 231 -14.86 28.48 34.36
C PRO A 231 -14.10 27.54 35.32
N GLY A 232 -13.01 28.03 35.93
CA GLY A 232 -12.20 27.27 36.90
C GLY A 232 -10.95 26.58 36.33
N SER A 233 -10.69 26.67 35.03
CA SER A 233 -9.43 26.20 34.44
C SER A 233 -8.29 27.19 34.71
N ALA A 234 -7.28 26.81 35.50
CA ALA A 234 -6.05 27.58 35.66
C ALA A 234 -5.04 27.17 34.58
N GLU A 235 -4.36 28.16 34.01
CA GLU A 235 -3.25 28.06 33.04
C GLU A 235 -3.36 26.89 32.03
N LEU A 236 -3.96 27.15 30.88
CA LEU A 236 -4.03 26.17 29.79
C LEU A 236 -2.74 26.23 28.96
N VAL A 237 -2.23 25.07 28.59
CA VAL A 237 -1.11 24.90 27.67
C VAL A 237 -1.49 23.98 26.50
N LEU A 238 -0.99 24.30 25.32
CA LEU A 238 -1.13 23.45 24.14
C LEU A 238 0.01 22.41 24.14
N LEU A 239 -0.35 21.14 24.06
CA LEU A 239 0.57 20.02 23.92
C LEU A 239 0.51 19.52 22.48
N VAL A 240 1.64 19.57 21.76
CA VAL A 240 1.76 18.99 20.42
C VAL A 240 2.60 17.72 20.50
N HIS A 241 1.94 16.58 20.26
CA HIS A 241 2.53 15.25 20.22
C HIS A 241 2.88 14.91 18.77
N ARG A 242 4.15 14.63 18.49
CA ARG A 242 4.57 14.19 17.14
C ARG A 242 4.79 12.69 17.16
N ASP A 243 4.25 12.01 16.15
CA ASP A 243 4.52 10.59 15.96
C ASP A 243 5.88 10.44 15.27
N GLN A 244 6.93 10.19 16.06
CA GLN A 244 8.26 9.85 15.55
C GLN A 244 8.42 8.33 15.66
N GLY A 245 8.08 7.63 14.59
CA GLY A 245 8.12 6.17 14.49
C GLY A 245 9.25 5.51 15.30
N SER A 246 8.85 4.87 16.40
CA SER A 246 9.55 3.83 17.14
C SER A 246 10.80 4.12 18.00
N LEU A 247 11.04 5.33 18.52
CA LEU A 247 12.09 5.54 19.54
C LEU A 247 11.61 6.41 20.72
N GLY A 248 10.78 5.81 21.58
CA GLY A 248 10.20 6.43 22.78
C GLY A 248 9.14 7.49 22.46
N ASP A 249 8.16 7.69 23.34
CA ASP A 249 7.25 8.83 23.24
C ASP A 249 8.07 10.10 23.51
N PRO A 250 8.41 10.94 22.51
CA PRO A 250 9.07 12.20 22.79
C PRO A 250 8.14 13.06 23.64
N ALA A 251 8.70 13.78 24.61
CA ALA A 251 7.91 14.71 25.42
C ALA A 251 7.17 15.70 24.49
N PRO A 252 5.88 15.97 24.74
CA PRO A 252 5.11 16.88 23.91
C PRO A 252 5.75 18.27 23.88
N THR A 253 5.72 18.92 22.72
CA THR A 253 6.10 20.33 22.65
C THR A 253 5.02 21.15 23.33
N VAL A 254 5.36 21.76 24.46
CA VAL A 254 4.45 22.63 25.22
C VAL A 254 4.50 24.04 24.63
N ARG A 255 3.35 24.58 24.23
CA ARG A 255 3.19 25.97 23.81
C ARG A 255 2.23 26.69 24.75
N PRO A 256 2.63 27.84 25.34
CA PRO A 256 1.73 28.62 26.17
C PRO A 256 0.60 29.20 25.30
N LEU A 257 -0.61 29.26 25.86
CA LEU A 257 -1.75 29.93 25.24
C LEU A 257 -1.74 31.41 25.65
N GLU A 258 -1.80 32.31 24.67
CA GLU A 258 -1.86 33.75 24.89
C GLU A 258 -3.31 34.17 25.15
N ARG A 259 -3.52 35.01 26.17
CA ARG A 259 -4.86 35.51 26.51
C ARG A 259 -5.14 36.81 25.77
N GLY A 260 -6.19 36.80 24.95
CA GLY A 260 -6.70 37.99 24.26
C GLY A 260 -7.54 38.89 25.17
N ASP A 261 -7.79 40.10 24.68
CA ASP A 261 -8.56 41.15 25.39
C ASP A 261 -10.01 40.76 25.69
N ASP A 262 -10.56 39.83 24.91
CA ASP A 262 -11.90 39.26 25.06
C ASP A 262 -11.97 38.04 26.00
N GLY A 263 -10.85 37.67 26.61
CA GLY A 263 -10.73 36.52 27.50
C GLY A 263 -10.64 35.18 26.78
N ARG A 264 -10.52 35.16 25.45
CA ARG A 264 -10.23 33.96 24.65
C ARG A 264 -8.74 33.66 24.70
N LEU A 265 -8.39 32.40 24.47
CA LEU A 265 -7.01 31.92 24.45
C LEU A 265 -6.62 31.53 23.03
N ASN A 266 -5.47 32.04 22.58
CA ASN A 266 -4.94 31.82 21.25
C ASN A 266 -3.59 31.11 21.28
N ALA A 267 -3.37 30.21 20.33
CA ALA A 267 -2.04 29.66 20.04
C ALA A 267 -1.93 29.36 18.56
N SER A 268 -0.73 29.45 18.00
CA SER A 268 -0.45 28.95 16.66
C SER A 268 0.71 27.95 16.64
N PHE A 269 0.61 26.99 15.73
CA PHE A 269 1.73 26.10 15.42
C PHE A 269 1.66 25.61 13.97
N LYS A 270 2.82 25.27 13.41
CA LYS A 270 2.96 24.71 12.07
C LYS A 270 2.93 23.19 12.15
N VAL A 271 2.15 22.56 11.27
CA VAL A 271 2.06 21.11 11.16
C VAL A 271 3.28 20.60 10.39
N GLU A 272 4.19 19.91 11.07
CA GLU A 272 5.44 19.37 10.50
C GLU A 272 5.38 17.86 10.20
N GLY A 273 4.36 17.15 10.69
CA GLY A 273 4.29 15.70 10.57
C GLY A 273 3.03 15.11 11.20
N PRO A 274 2.82 13.79 11.04
CA PRO A 274 1.71 13.11 11.70
C PRO A 274 1.86 13.18 13.21
N GLY A 275 0.74 13.17 13.93
CA GLY A 275 0.76 13.27 15.39
C GLY A 275 -0.61 13.54 15.98
N ALA A 276 -0.63 14.19 17.14
CA ALA A 276 -1.85 14.66 17.78
C ALA A 276 -1.59 15.94 18.56
N TRP A 277 -2.63 16.73 18.82
CA TRP A 277 -2.54 17.86 19.74
C TRP A 277 -3.59 17.72 20.84
N SER A 278 -3.28 18.20 22.03
CA SER A 278 -4.21 18.26 23.16
C SER A 278 -4.00 19.56 23.93
N VAL A 279 -4.99 19.95 24.72
CA VAL A 279 -4.85 21.06 25.66
C VAL A 279 -4.80 20.48 27.06
N ALA A 280 -3.80 20.87 27.84
CA ALA A 280 -3.69 20.50 29.24
C ALA A 280 -3.87 21.72 30.14
N ALA A 281 -4.39 21.50 31.34
CA ALA A 281 -4.51 22.49 32.39
C ALA A 281 -4.31 21.84 33.75
N THR A 282 -3.87 22.63 34.73
CA THR A 282 -3.84 22.23 36.13
C THR A 282 -5.12 22.72 36.79
N VAL A 283 -6.01 21.81 37.18
CA VAL A 283 -7.27 22.13 37.87
C VAL A 283 -7.21 21.54 39.27
N ASP A 284 -7.27 22.39 40.29
CA ASP A 284 -7.20 21.99 41.71
C ASP A 284 -5.95 21.15 42.06
N GLY A 285 -4.81 21.44 41.44
CA GLY A 285 -3.56 20.70 41.62
C GLY A 285 -3.50 19.34 40.90
N ILE A 286 -4.51 19.01 40.10
CA ILE A 286 -4.58 17.80 39.28
C ILE A 286 -4.42 18.19 37.81
N GLU A 287 -3.47 17.56 37.12
CA GLU A 287 -3.34 17.71 35.68
C GLU A 287 -4.52 17.06 34.95
N ARG A 288 -5.15 17.84 34.07
CA ARG A 288 -6.18 17.35 33.16
C ARG A 288 -5.74 17.68 31.74
N SER A 289 -5.89 16.73 30.83
CA SER A 289 -5.72 16.93 29.40
C SER A 289 -7.04 16.66 28.68
N SER A 290 -7.31 17.43 27.64
CA SER A 290 -8.34 17.08 26.67
C SER A 290 -7.98 15.77 25.96
N PRO A 291 -8.97 15.11 25.31
CA PRO A 291 -8.67 14.06 24.36
C PRO A 291 -7.65 14.53 23.32
N PRO A 292 -6.73 13.65 22.87
CA PRO A 292 -5.83 13.98 21.77
C PRO A 292 -6.62 14.08 20.45
N TYR A 293 -6.35 15.14 19.70
CA TYR A 293 -6.91 15.39 18.38
C TYR A 293 -5.89 14.96 17.32
N PRO A 294 -6.18 13.89 16.53
CA PRO A 294 -5.21 13.38 15.57
C PRO A 294 -4.93 14.37 14.42
N LEU A 295 -3.67 14.43 14.02
CA LEU A 295 -3.16 15.14 12.85
C LEU A 295 -2.65 14.11 11.84
N GLU A 296 -3.26 14.10 10.66
CA GLU A 296 -2.86 13.27 9.53
C GLU A 296 -2.30 14.18 8.43
N ILE A 297 -1.12 13.83 7.90
CA ILE A 297 -0.51 14.56 6.78
C ILE A 297 -1.11 14.05 5.47
N GLU A 298 -1.62 14.97 4.67
CA GLU A 298 -1.95 14.72 3.26
C GLU A 298 -0.62 14.64 2.49
N PRO A 299 -0.23 13.46 1.95
CA PRO A 299 1.01 13.34 1.20
C PRO A 299 0.88 14.08 -0.13
N ASP A 300 1.90 14.87 -0.45
CA ASP A 300 2.08 15.51 -1.74
C ASP A 300 2.68 14.49 -2.72
N ALA A 301 1.95 14.19 -3.80
CA ALA A 301 2.37 13.23 -4.81
C ALA A 301 3.23 13.90 -5.88
N ALA A 302 4.24 13.19 -6.39
CA ALA A 302 5.01 13.69 -7.53
C ALA A 302 4.11 13.82 -8.79
N PRO A 303 4.39 14.78 -9.69
CA PRO A 303 3.54 15.02 -10.85
C PRO A 303 3.57 13.83 -11.80
N GLU A 304 2.48 13.57 -12.50
CA GLU A 304 2.43 12.60 -13.61
C GLU A 304 2.66 13.32 -14.93
N VAL A 305 3.55 12.80 -15.79
CA VAL A 305 3.79 13.38 -17.12
C VAL A 305 3.76 12.31 -18.21
N GLU A 306 3.05 12.64 -19.29
CA GLU A 306 2.91 11.83 -20.50
C GLU A 306 3.33 12.67 -21.72
N LEU A 307 4.36 12.21 -22.42
CA LEU A 307 4.77 12.78 -23.69
C LEU A 307 4.05 12.03 -24.82
N LEU A 308 3.28 12.76 -25.62
CA LEU A 308 2.48 12.18 -26.69
C LEU A 308 3.34 11.98 -27.94
N PRO A 309 3.08 10.91 -28.71
CA PRO A 309 3.77 10.69 -29.98
C PRO A 309 3.60 11.85 -30.97
N LEU A 310 4.61 12.03 -31.81
CA LEU A 310 4.59 13.01 -32.88
C LEU A 310 3.38 12.78 -33.81
N PRO A 311 2.63 13.84 -34.18
CA PRO A 311 1.47 13.71 -35.04
C PRO A 311 1.85 13.15 -36.42
N GLY A 312 1.02 12.23 -36.94
CA GLY A 312 1.06 11.82 -38.35
C GLY A 312 2.00 10.67 -38.72
N GLY A 313 2.62 9.97 -37.77
CA GLY A 313 3.61 8.91 -38.09
C GLY A 313 4.77 9.42 -38.95
N ALA A 314 5.00 10.74 -38.90
CA ALA A 314 5.80 11.47 -39.88
C ALA A 314 7.29 11.17 -39.69
N ARG A 315 7.78 10.39 -40.66
CA ARG A 315 9.11 10.37 -41.27
C ARG A 315 10.10 11.37 -40.66
N SER A 316 11.24 10.83 -40.22
CA SER A 316 12.48 11.51 -39.86
C SER A 316 12.53 12.97 -40.34
N PRO A 317 12.24 13.95 -39.47
CA PRO A 317 12.22 15.36 -39.86
C PRO A 317 13.61 15.78 -40.31
N SER A 318 13.65 16.79 -41.17
CA SER A 318 14.92 17.41 -41.55
C SER A 318 15.46 18.21 -40.39
N GLU A 319 16.77 18.34 -40.36
CA GLU A 319 17.53 19.17 -39.42
C GLU A 319 17.14 20.66 -39.38
N LEU A 320 16.37 21.15 -40.36
CA LEU A 320 15.86 22.53 -40.43
C LEU A 320 14.38 22.64 -40.03
N ASP A 321 13.71 21.53 -39.72
CA ASP A 321 12.29 21.52 -39.44
C ASP A 321 11.99 21.94 -38.00
N THR A 322 10.78 22.45 -37.78
CA THR A 322 10.23 22.65 -36.43
C THR A 322 9.31 21.48 -36.06
N VAL A 323 9.62 20.80 -34.97
CA VAL A 323 8.84 19.66 -34.46
C VAL A 323 7.86 20.12 -33.37
N GLU A 324 6.59 19.74 -33.50
CA GLU A 324 5.58 20.01 -32.47
C GLU A 324 5.51 18.85 -31.46
N LEU A 325 6.07 19.08 -30.27
CA LEU A 325 5.96 18.17 -29.15
C LEU A 325 4.69 18.46 -28.36
N ARG A 326 4.00 17.41 -27.92
CA ARG A 326 2.76 17.55 -27.16
C ARG A 326 2.88 16.73 -25.90
N PHE A 327 2.68 17.35 -24.74
CA PHE A 327 2.71 16.62 -23.47
C PHE A 327 1.50 16.98 -22.61
N ARG A 328 1.21 16.08 -21.69
CA ARG A 328 0.19 16.21 -20.67
C ARG A 328 0.81 15.94 -19.31
N ALA A 329 0.61 16.85 -18.37
CA ALA A 329 0.98 16.65 -16.98
C ALA A 329 -0.22 16.82 -16.04
N ARG A 330 -0.21 16.11 -14.90
CA ARG A 330 -1.17 16.25 -13.81
C ARG A 330 -0.46 16.30 -12.47
N ASP A 331 -0.97 17.14 -11.57
CA ASP A 331 -0.45 17.32 -10.23
C ASP A 331 -1.58 17.67 -9.24
N ASP A 332 -1.39 17.44 -7.95
CA ASP A 332 -2.36 17.74 -6.90
C ASP A 332 -2.36 19.22 -6.47
N PHE A 333 -1.21 19.89 -6.53
CA PHE A 333 -1.04 21.28 -6.08
C PHE A 333 -0.60 22.25 -7.19
N GLY A 334 0.03 21.76 -8.25
CA GLY A 334 0.38 22.51 -9.46
C GLY A 334 1.81 22.29 -9.91
N PHE A 335 2.25 23.06 -10.89
CA PHE A 335 3.57 22.91 -11.50
C PHE A 335 4.41 24.18 -11.29
N ALA A 336 5.72 24.01 -11.11
CA ALA A 336 6.67 25.12 -11.15
C ALA A 336 7.23 25.35 -12.55
N ALA A 337 7.58 24.28 -13.27
CA ALA A 337 8.23 24.38 -14.59
C ALA A 337 8.12 23.06 -15.38
N ALA A 338 8.34 23.15 -16.68
CA ALA A 338 8.63 21.99 -17.52
C ALA A 338 9.81 22.29 -18.45
N GLU A 339 10.65 21.29 -18.65
CA GLU A 339 11.86 21.37 -19.48
C GLU A 339 11.88 20.19 -20.45
N LEU A 340 12.29 20.46 -21.69
CA LEU A 340 12.61 19.44 -22.68
C LEU A 340 14.07 19.09 -22.48
N VAL A 341 14.33 17.85 -22.08
CA VAL A 341 15.68 17.32 -21.93
C VAL A 341 16.02 16.51 -23.17
N ILE A 342 17.17 16.84 -23.75
CA ILE A 342 17.74 16.18 -24.92
C ILE A 342 19.03 15.53 -24.45
N ALA A 343 19.07 14.20 -24.50
CA ALA A 343 20.26 13.42 -24.18
C ALA A 343 21.03 13.04 -25.43
N ARG A 344 22.35 13.14 -25.31
CA ARG A 344 23.33 12.82 -26.35
C ARG A 344 24.49 12.07 -25.70
N GLY A 345 24.37 10.75 -25.63
CA GLY A 345 25.33 9.95 -24.86
C GLY A 345 25.32 10.37 -23.39
N ASP A 346 26.41 10.98 -22.92
CA ASP A 346 26.56 11.46 -21.54
C ASP A 346 26.18 12.94 -21.35
N ASP A 347 25.97 13.70 -22.44
CA ASP A 347 25.63 15.12 -22.37
C ASP A 347 24.09 15.34 -22.41
N GLU A 348 23.59 16.19 -21.51
CA GLU A 348 22.18 16.58 -21.43
C GLU A 348 22.02 18.10 -21.66
N THR A 349 21.16 18.47 -22.61
CA THR A 349 20.73 19.87 -22.81
C THR A 349 19.29 20.02 -22.36
N ARG A 350 18.99 21.07 -21.60
CA ARG A 350 17.63 21.38 -21.12
C ARG A 350 17.12 22.65 -21.80
N LEU A 351 15.92 22.59 -22.37
CA LEU A 351 15.23 23.72 -23.00
C LEU A 351 13.96 24.03 -22.22
N ASP A 352 13.76 25.30 -21.84
CA ASP A 352 12.53 25.72 -21.16
C ASP A 352 11.33 25.61 -22.11
N VAL A 353 10.28 24.93 -21.64
CA VAL A 353 9.06 24.68 -22.42
C VAL A 353 8.02 25.79 -22.22
N GLY A 354 8.28 26.71 -21.28
CA GLY A 354 7.46 27.88 -21.01
C GLY A 354 6.73 27.79 -19.66
N PRO A 355 6.02 28.87 -19.28
CA PRO A 355 5.40 28.97 -17.97
C PRO A 355 4.21 28.01 -17.82
N PRO A 356 4.05 27.39 -16.63
CA PRO A 356 2.91 26.51 -16.36
C PRO A 356 1.59 27.31 -16.28
N PRO A 357 0.45 26.69 -16.68
CA PRO A 357 -0.86 27.28 -16.46
C PRO A 357 -1.24 27.24 -14.98
N PRO A 358 -2.12 28.14 -14.50
CA PRO A 358 -2.69 28.00 -13.16
C PRO A 358 -3.57 26.74 -13.10
N GLY A 359 -3.29 25.85 -12.15
CA GLY A 359 -4.11 24.68 -11.86
C GLY A 359 -3.35 23.35 -11.83
N ARG A 360 -4.13 22.26 -11.86
CA ARG A 360 -3.67 20.87 -11.62
C ARG A 360 -3.38 20.05 -12.88
N SER A 361 -3.56 20.64 -14.06
CA SER A 361 -3.36 19.94 -15.32
C SER A 361 -2.72 20.84 -16.35
N TRP A 362 -1.71 20.34 -17.04
CA TRP A 362 -1.00 21.06 -18.07
C TRP A 362 -1.02 20.27 -19.37
N ASN A 363 -1.80 20.73 -20.35
CA ASN A 363 -1.76 20.22 -21.73
C ASN A 363 -1.07 21.28 -22.58
N HIS A 364 0.08 20.96 -23.15
CA HIS A 364 0.89 21.95 -23.87
C HIS A 364 1.40 21.44 -25.20
N ARG A 365 1.65 22.38 -26.11
CA ARG A 365 2.27 22.13 -27.41
C ARG A 365 3.51 23.00 -27.51
N TYR A 366 4.66 22.35 -27.51
CA TYR A 366 5.95 22.99 -27.62
C TYR A 366 6.47 22.89 -29.04
N ARG A 367 6.94 24.01 -29.61
CA ARG A 367 7.54 24.03 -30.95
C ARG A 367 9.05 24.00 -30.79
N TRP A 368 9.64 22.85 -31.08
CA TRP A 368 11.07 22.65 -31.02
C TRP A 368 11.69 22.94 -32.39
N ASP A 369 12.49 24.00 -32.47
CA ASP A 369 13.23 24.36 -33.67
C ASP A 369 14.57 23.60 -33.72
N LEU A 370 14.66 22.63 -34.63
CA LEU A 370 15.86 21.78 -34.77
C LEU A 370 17.05 22.54 -35.37
N SER A 371 16.79 23.65 -36.08
CA SER A 371 17.83 24.43 -36.75
C SER A 371 18.81 25.11 -35.78
N GLN A 372 18.45 25.21 -34.50
CA GLN A 372 19.26 25.84 -33.46
C GLN A 372 20.29 24.90 -32.83
N MET A 373 20.26 23.60 -33.16
CA MET A 373 21.20 22.61 -32.61
C MET A 373 22.46 22.49 -33.49
N PRO A 374 23.66 22.16 -33.01
CA PRO A 374 24.79 21.91 -33.92
C PRO A 374 24.57 20.68 -34.82
N LEU A 375 24.96 20.75 -36.11
CA LEU A 375 24.72 19.72 -37.14
C LEU A 375 25.40 18.36 -36.86
N GLU A 376 26.58 18.38 -36.25
CA GLU A 376 27.37 17.19 -35.89
C GLU A 376 26.65 16.26 -34.88
N GLU A 377 25.58 16.75 -34.27
CA GLU A 377 24.90 16.14 -33.14
C GLU A 377 23.45 15.75 -33.47
N ARG A 378 23.05 15.79 -34.77
CA ARG A 378 21.65 15.69 -35.20
C ARG A 378 21.21 14.30 -35.69
N THR A 379 22.05 13.27 -35.74
CA THR A 379 21.67 11.99 -36.38
C THR A 379 20.57 11.22 -35.63
N GLU A 380 20.73 11.06 -34.32
CA GLU A 380 19.79 10.34 -33.46
C GLU A 380 19.73 11.01 -32.09
N LEU A 381 18.57 11.54 -31.74
CA LEU A 381 18.35 12.30 -30.51
C LEU A 381 17.41 11.53 -29.58
N GLU A 382 17.81 11.35 -28.32
CA GLU A 382 16.92 10.89 -27.26
C GLU A 382 16.37 12.09 -26.49
N TYR A 383 15.06 12.14 -26.28
CA TYR A 383 14.43 13.28 -25.61
C TYR A 383 13.28 12.85 -24.68
N TRP A 384 13.05 13.63 -23.63
CA TRP A 384 11.91 13.49 -22.73
C TRP A 384 11.52 14.85 -22.13
N ILE A 385 10.34 14.93 -21.53
CA ILE A 385 9.90 16.11 -20.79
C ILE A 385 10.10 15.84 -19.30
N GLU A 386 10.71 16.78 -18.60
CA GLU A 386 10.76 16.84 -17.14
C GLU A 386 9.76 17.88 -16.65
N VAL A 387 8.93 17.52 -15.69
CA VAL A 387 7.98 18.43 -15.04
C VAL A 387 8.29 18.47 -13.56
N ARG A 388 8.26 19.67 -13.00
CA ARG A 388 8.52 19.93 -11.59
C ARG A 388 7.25 20.40 -10.88
N ASP A 389 6.98 19.85 -9.70
CA ASP A 389 5.93 20.35 -8.81
C ASP A 389 6.27 21.74 -8.27
N ASN A 390 5.33 22.36 -7.56
CA ASN A 390 5.50 23.67 -6.94
C ASN A 390 5.83 23.62 -5.43
N ASP A 391 6.23 22.46 -4.89
CA ASP A 391 6.57 22.33 -3.46
C ASP A 391 7.97 22.92 -3.18
N PRO A 392 8.08 24.00 -2.40
CA PRO A 392 9.36 24.63 -2.11
C PRO A 392 10.28 23.80 -1.19
N GLN A 393 9.76 22.76 -0.52
CA GLN A 393 10.47 22.10 0.58
C GLN A 393 11.42 20.97 0.14
N LEU A 394 11.26 20.48 -1.09
CA LEU A 394 12.12 19.46 -1.68
C LEU A 394 12.96 20.04 -2.81
N ALA A 395 13.96 20.85 -2.46
CA ALA A 395 15.05 21.16 -3.37
C ALA A 395 15.99 19.94 -3.48
N THR A 396 16.07 19.33 -4.66
CA THR A 396 17.10 18.31 -4.92
C THR A 396 18.49 18.98 -4.90
N PRO A 397 19.51 18.41 -4.25
CA PRO A 397 20.86 18.99 -4.28
C PRO A 397 21.35 19.15 -5.74
N GLY A 398 21.63 20.38 -6.15
CA GLY A 398 22.05 20.72 -7.51
C GLY A 398 20.94 21.18 -8.47
N ALA A 399 19.67 21.19 -8.06
CA ALA A 399 18.58 21.74 -8.86
C ALA A 399 18.46 23.26 -8.66
N GLU A 400 18.38 24.02 -9.76
CA GLU A 400 18.19 25.48 -9.73
C GLU A 400 16.82 25.91 -9.18
N ARG A 401 15.84 24.99 -9.15
CA ARG A 401 14.46 25.25 -8.71
C ARG A 401 13.99 24.16 -7.72
N PRO A 402 13.29 24.53 -6.62
CA PRO A 402 12.75 23.56 -5.67
C PRO A 402 11.57 22.79 -6.27
N GLY A 403 11.34 21.56 -5.77
CA GLY A 403 10.21 20.71 -6.14
C GLY A 403 10.63 19.34 -6.70
N LYS A 404 9.78 18.32 -6.55
CA LYS A 404 10.02 16.97 -7.07
C LYS A 404 9.91 16.98 -8.59
N VAL A 405 10.75 16.18 -9.24
CA VAL A 405 10.81 16.05 -10.70
C VAL A 405 10.27 14.69 -11.12
N THR A 406 9.40 14.71 -12.11
CA THR A 406 9.00 13.50 -12.84
C THR A 406 9.39 13.62 -14.31
N ARG A 407 9.82 12.49 -14.87
CA ARG A 407 10.25 12.37 -16.27
C ARG A 407 9.20 11.61 -17.07
N SER A 408 8.96 12.05 -18.31
CA SER A 408 8.17 11.27 -19.26
C SER A 408 8.95 10.05 -19.75
N THR A 409 8.28 9.16 -20.47
CA THR A 409 8.97 8.14 -21.27
C THR A 409 9.94 8.80 -22.25
N ARG A 410 11.12 8.21 -22.39
CA ARG A 410 12.11 8.66 -23.37
C ARG A 410 11.65 8.30 -24.78
N MET A 411 11.79 9.25 -25.68
CA MET A 411 11.47 9.12 -27.09
C MET A 411 12.72 9.35 -27.92
N ARG A 412 12.71 8.84 -29.14
CA ARG A 412 13.84 8.91 -30.06
C ARG A 412 13.42 9.60 -31.33
N LEU A 413 14.27 10.50 -31.82
CA LEU A 413 14.10 11.21 -33.06
C LEU A 413 15.32 10.95 -33.96
N SER A 414 15.11 10.28 -35.08
CA SER A 414 16.11 10.18 -36.14
C SER A 414 15.87 11.32 -37.12
N LEU A 415 16.89 12.15 -37.35
CA LEU A 415 16.81 13.25 -38.32
C LEU A 415 17.39 12.81 -39.66
N ARG A 416 16.87 13.39 -40.74
CA ARG A 416 17.50 13.28 -42.07
C ARG A 416 18.50 14.41 -42.24
N ASP A 417 19.76 14.02 -42.41
CA ASP A 417 20.85 14.90 -42.78
C ASP A 417 20.89 15.03 -44.30
N ARG A 418 20.43 16.18 -44.81
CA ARG A 418 20.36 16.44 -46.26
C ARG A 418 21.75 16.59 -46.86
N GLU A 419 22.71 17.15 -46.11
CA GLU A 419 24.09 17.32 -46.56
C GLU A 419 24.78 15.95 -46.71
N ALA A 420 24.55 15.02 -45.78
CA ALA A 420 25.08 13.66 -45.84
C ALA A 420 24.46 12.84 -46.99
N GLU A 421 23.13 12.92 -47.18
CA GLU A 421 22.45 12.28 -48.31
C GLU A 421 22.99 12.81 -49.65
N HIS A 422 23.16 14.13 -49.78
CA HIS A 422 23.73 14.75 -50.97
C HIS A 422 25.21 14.37 -51.18
N ALA A 423 26.01 14.31 -50.11
CA ALA A 423 27.40 13.86 -50.20
C ALA A 423 27.52 12.40 -50.69
N ALA A 424 26.61 11.52 -50.23
CA ALA A 424 26.54 10.15 -50.72
C ALA A 424 26.11 10.08 -52.20
N ASN A 425 25.24 10.99 -52.64
CA ASN A 425 24.87 11.11 -54.04
C ASN A 425 26.07 11.53 -54.93
N ILE A 426 26.89 12.49 -54.48
CA ILE A 426 28.12 12.89 -55.18
C ILE A 426 29.11 11.72 -55.29
N GLU A 427 29.26 10.93 -54.23
CA GLU A 427 30.11 9.74 -54.27
C GLU A 427 29.57 8.69 -55.24
N GLY A 428 28.26 8.47 -55.27
CA GLY A 428 27.62 7.60 -56.26
C GLY A 428 27.83 8.07 -57.71
N LEU A 429 27.92 9.38 -57.96
CA LEU A 429 28.28 9.91 -59.28
C LEU A 429 29.74 9.62 -59.65
N ARG A 430 30.67 9.66 -58.69
CA ARG A 430 32.08 9.27 -58.90
C ARG A 430 32.20 7.79 -59.23
N GLU A 431 31.54 6.94 -58.45
CA GLU A 431 31.50 5.50 -58.70
C GLU A 431 30.91 5.19 -60.08
N LEU A 432 29.84 5.90 -60.46
CA LEU A 432 29.25 5.78 -61.79
C LEU A 432 30.23 6.20 -62.91
N ARG A 433 30.98 7.28 -62.71
CA ARG A 433 32.01 7.72 -63.66
C ARG A 433 33.09 6.65 -63.82
N ASP A 434 33.60 6.13 -62.71
CA ASP A 434 34.66 5.13 -62.73
C ASP A 434 34.18 3.84 -63.39
N ALA A 435 32.95 3.40 -63.11
CA ALA A 435 32.31 2.26 -63.79
C ALA A 435 32.15 2.50 -65.30
N ALA A 436 31.80 3.72 -65.73
CA ALA A 436 31.72 4.06 -67.14
C ALA A 436 33.10 4.02 -67.82
N VAL A 437 34.15 4.50 -67.15
CA VAL A 437 35.55 4.45 -67.62
C VAL A 437 36.03 3.00 -67.75
N ASP A 438 35.79 2.17 -66.74
CA ASP A 438 36.15 0.75 -66.76
C ASP A 438 35.42 0.02 -67.88
N HIS A 439 34.13 0.32 -68.08
CA HIS A 439 33.36 -0.23 -69.17
C HIS A 439 33.91 0.18 -70.54
N LEU A 440 34.23 1.47 -70.73
CA LEU A 440 34.89 1.96 -71.94
C LEU A 440 36.21 1.23 -72.18
N ALA A 441 37.08 1.16 -71.17
CA ALA A 441 38.37 0.50 -71.27
C ALA A 441 38.23 -0.98 -71.67
N THR A 442 37.28 -1.69 -71.05
CA THR A 442 37.00 -3.10 -71.36
C THR A 442 36.53 -3.26 -72.80
N ARG A 443 35.66 -2.37 -73.30
CA ARG A 443 35.21 -2.39 -74.70
C ARG A 443 36.29 -2.04 -75.71
N MET A 444 37.26 -1.20 -75.35
CA MET A 444 38.40 -0.86 -76.22
C MET A 444 39.45 -1.97 -76.29
N LEU A 445 39.69 -2.67 -75.18
CA LEU A 445 40.75 -3.70 -75.07
C LEU A 445 40.27 -5.11 -75.41
N THR A 446 38.96 -5.33 -75.51
CA THR A 446 38.41 -6.66 -75.76
C THR A 446 38.78 -7.19 -77.16
N PRO A 447 39.26 -8.44 -77.26
CA PRO A 447 39.49 -9.08 -78.56
C PRO A 447 38.19 -9.62 -79.18
N ALA A 448 37.03 -9.48 -78.52
CA ALA A 448 35.74 -9.96 -79.02
C ALA A 448 35.42 -9.41 -80.43
N PHE A 449 35.76 -8.14 -80.67
CA PHE A 449 35.47 -7.42 -81.91
C PHE A 449 36.63 -7.40 -82.91
N ASP A 450 37.74 -8.08 -82.63
CA ASP A 450 38.85 -8.21 -83.57
C ASP A 450 38.45 -9.07 -84.77
N ARG A 451 38.74 -8.58 -85.98
CA ARG A 451 38.39 -9.25 -87.24
C ARG A 451 39.35 -10.40 -87.55
N ASP A 452 40.61 -10.27 -87.15
CA ASP A 452 41.69 -11.22 -87.45
C ASP A 452 42.09 -12.07 -86.22
N GLY A 453 41.33 -11.95 -85.12
CA GLY A 453 41.66 -12.58 -83.85
C GLY A 453 41.68 -14.12 -83.89
N GLU A 454 42.64 -14.71 -83.19
CA GLU A 454 42.86 -16.17 -83.10
C GLU A 454 41.76 -16.93 -82.33
N ARG A 455 40.89 -16.20 -81.61
CA ARG A 455 39.81 -16.78 -80.78
C ARG A 455 38.62 -17.27 -81.62
N SER A 456 38.02 -18.39 -81.18
CA SER A 456 36.79 -18.93 -81.77
C SER A 456 35.66 -17.90 -81.82
N PRO A 457 34.87 -17.82 -82.91
CA PRO A 457 33.73 -16.91 -83.01
C PRO A 457 32.69 -17.09 -81.91
N ILE A 458 32.59 -18.28 -81.31
CA ILE A 458 31.65 -18.55 -80.21
C ILE A 458 32.11 -17.83 -78.94
N THR A 459 33.36 -18.02 -78.54
CA THR A 459 33.97 -17.37 -77.37
C THR A 459 33.90 -15.85 -77.48
N ARG A 460 34.21 -15.30 -78.67
CA ARG A 460 34.11 -13.86 -78.91
C ARG A 460 32.68 -13.32 -78.83
N LEU A 461 31.69 -14.11 -79.27
CA LEU A 461 30.28 -13.72 -79.15
C LEU A 461 29.81 -13.74 -77.69
N ASP A 462 30.27 -14.69 -76.90
CA ASP A 462 29.95 -14.75 -75.46
C ASP A 462 30.60 -13.58 -74.70
N GLU A 463 31.85 -13.23 -75.02
CA GLU A 463 32.50 -12.02 -74.51
C GLU A 463 31.72 -10.75 -74.89
N ALA A 464 31.27 -10.62 -76.15
CA ALA A 464 30.46 -9.50 -76.59
C ALA A 464 29.11 -9.41 -75.84
N ARG A 465 28.48 -10.56 -75.53
CA ARG A 465 27.25 -10.59 -74.73
C ARG A 465 27.50 -10.17 -73.28
N SER A 466 28.64 -10.54 -72.70
CA SER A 466 29.02 -10.08 -71.36
C SER A 466 29.15 -8.56 -71.33
N LEU A 467 29.84 -7.98 -72.31
CA LEU A 467 29.96 -6.52 -72.44
C LEU A 467 28.60 -5.85 -72.63
N HIS A 468 27.69 -6.47 -73.37
CA HIS A 468 26.34 -5.95 -73.50
C HIS A 468 25.58 -5.98 -72.16
N ALA A 469 25.71 -7.04 -71.37
CA ALA A 469 25.12 -7.11 -70.03
C ALA A 469 25.67 -6.00 -69.10
N ASP A 470 26.99 -5.80 -69.09
CA ASP A 470 27.64 -4.75 -68.30
C ASP A 470 27.15 -3.34 -68.69
N ALA A 471 26.89 -3.12 -69.99
CA ALA A 471 26.30 -1.86 -70.47
C ALA A 471 24.86 -1.65 -69.96
N GLY A 472 24.10 -2.74 -69.80
CA GLY A 472 22.76 -2.73 -69.20
C GLY A 472 22.79 -2.34 -67.72
N ASP A 473 23.74 -2.90 -66.96
CA ASP A 473 23.95 -2.59 -65.55
C ASP A 473 24.38 -1.12 -65.36
N LEU A 474 25.23 -0.60 -66.25
CA LEU A 474 25.60 0.82 -66.27
C LEU A 474 24.37 1.71 -66.49
N LEU A 475 23.51 1.40 -67.48
CA LEU A 475 22.28 2.16 -67.74
C LEU A 475 21.30 2.12 -66.55
N ALA A 476 21.17 0.97 -65.89
CA ALA A 476 20.35 0.83 -64.70
C ALA A 476 20.89 1.67 -63.53
N THR A 477 22.21 1.71 -63.36
CA THR A 477 22.88 2.56 -62.38
C THR A 477 22.64 4.04 -62.65
N ILE A 478 22.75 4.48 -63.92
CA ILE A 478 22.45 5.86 -64.33
C ILE A 478 21.00 6.23 -63.99
N ALA A 479 20.04 5.35 -64.31
CA ALA A 479 18.62 5.60 -64.01
C ALA A 479 18.36 5.71 -62.51
N THR A 480 18.97 4.83 -61.71
CA THR A 480 18.86 4.87 -60.24
C THR A 480 19.45 6.16 -59.67
N MET A 481 20.60 6.60 -60.21
CA MET A 481 21.24 7.84 -59.80
C MET A 481 20.38 9.07 -60.17
N LEU A 482 19.76 9.07 -61.35
CA LEU A 482 18.83 10.11 -61.77
C LEU A 482 17.64 10.24 -60.81
N ASP A 483 17.04 9.12 -60.39
CA ASP A 483 15.92 9.12 -59.44
C ASP A 483 16.34 9.68 -58.08
N ARG A 484 17.55 9.36 -57.60
CA ARG A 484 18.10 9.88 -56.35
C ARG A 484 18.34 11.39 -56.40
N LEU A 485 18.96 11.88 -57.48
CA LEU A 485 19.22 13.31 -57.67
C LEU A 485 17.93 14.12 -57.88
N ALA A 486 16.90 13.53 -58.49
CA ALA A 486 15.62 14.20 -58.73
C ALA A 486 14.85 14.53 -57.43
N VAL A 487 15.07 13.77 -56.36
CA VAL A 487 14.44 14.00 -55.05
C VAL A 487 15.34 14.76 -54.08
N ASP A 488 16.60 14.99 -54.44
CA ASP A 488 17.59 15.69 -53.64
C ASP A 488 17.39 17.22 -53.77
N PRO A 489 17.01 17.92 -52.70
CA PRO A 489 16.75 19.35 -52.75
C PRO A 489 18.02 20.20 -52.95
N LEU A 490 19.21 19.63 -52.73
CA LEU A 490 20.49 20.31 -52.93
C LEU A 490 21.01 20.17 -54.36
N THR A 491 20.46 19.24 -55.15
CA THR A 491 20.85 19.05 -56.54
C THR A 491 20.20 20.09 -57.45
N ARG A 492 20.96 20.63 -58.41
CA ARG A 492 20.44 21.56 -59.41
C ARG A 492 19.70 20.82 -60.52
N GLU A 493 18.61 21.41 -61.02
CA GLU A 493 17.84 20.87 -62.16
C GLU A 493 18.70 20.68 -63.42
N ARG A 494 19.76 21.48 -63.58
CA ARG A 494 20.73 21.32 -64.68
C ARG A 494 21.39 19.94 -64.65
N ASP A 495 21.73 19.44 -63.47
CA ASP A 495 22.57 18.24 -63.34
C ASP A 495 21.74 16.97 -63.57
N THR A 496 20.51 16.95 -63.07
CA THR A 496 19.53 15.90 -63.42
C THR A 496 19.22 15.91 -64.92
N THR A 497 19.15 17.09 -65.55
CA THR A 497 18.97 17.21 -67.00
C THR A 497 20.16 16.65 -67.78
N ILE A 498 21.40 16.94 -67.36
CA ILE A 498 22.61 16.40 -68.00
C ILE A 498 22.64 14.88 -67.92
N LEU A 499 22.42 14.32 -66.73
CA LEU A 499 22.44 12.88 -66.50
C LEU A 499 21.29 12.16 -67.26
N GLY A 500 20.10 12.75 -67.28
CA GLY A 500 18.97 12.25 -68.06
C GLY A 500 19.25 12.27 -69.57
N ALA A 501 19.94 13.29 -70.07
CA ALA A 501 20.32 13.38 -71.46
C ALA A 501 21.43 12.36 -71.83
N LEU A 502 22.38 12.09 -70.92
CA LEU A 502 23.38 11.02 -71.04
C LEU A 502 22.69 9.66 -71.20
N HIS A 503 21.79 9.32 -70.26
CA HIS A 503 20.99 8.09 -70.32
C HIS A 503 20.23 7.98 -71.64
N GLY A 504 19.60 9.08 -72.08
CA GLY A 504 18.85 9.15 -73.33
C GLY A 504 19.70 8.94 -74.61
N ARG A 505 21.00 9.22 -74.58
CA ARG A 505 21.91 9.02 -75.73
C ARG A 505 22.54 7.62 -75.77
N LEU A 506 22.85 7.03 -74.62
CA LEU A 506 23.41 5.67 -74.54
C LEU A 506 22.34 4.59 -74.79
N ARG A 507 21.13 4.79 -74.27
CA ARG A 507 20.04 3.80 -74.35
C ARG A 507 19.68 3.34 -75.78
N PRO A 508 19.57 4.22 -76.79
CA PRO A 508 19.29 3.78 -78.16
C PRO A 508 20.38 2.87 -78.74
N ILE A 509 21.65 3.15 -78.44
CA ILE A 509 22.79 2.33 -78.91
C ILE A 509 22.74 0.95 -78.26
N PHE A 510 22.45 0.89 -76.95
CA PHE A 510 22.23 -0.36 -76.22
C PHE A 510 21.10 -1.18 -76.84
N ILE A 511 19.92 -0.58 -77.09
CA ILE A 511 18.78 -1.28 -77.68
C ILE A 511 19.12 -1.81 -79.09
N ASP A 512 19.90 -1.07 -79.87
CA ASP A 512 20.35 -1.53 -81.18
C ASP A 512 21.32 -2.72 -81.08
N GLU A 513 22.21 -2.74 -80.08
CA GLU A 513 23.09 -3.88 -79.77
C GLU A 513 22.28 -5.11 -79.30
N GLU A 514 21.29 -4.91 -78.43
CA GLU A 514 20.39 -5.95 -77.93
C GLU A 514 19.67 -6.67 -79.08
N ARG A 515 19.08 -5.89 -80.00
CA ARG A 515 18.43 -6.40 -81.22
C ARG A 515 19.38 -7.20 -82.11
N LEU A 516 20.68 -6.89 -82.12
CA LEU A 516 21.67 -7.69 -82.85
C LEU A 516 21.90 -9.03 -82.14
N HIS A 517 22.05 -9.03 -80.81
CA HIS A 517 22.21 -10.25 -80.03
C HIS A 517 21.01 -11.20 -80.16
N GLU A 518 19.79 -10.69 -80.26
CA GLU A 518 18.58 -11.50 -80.48
C GLU A 518 18.59 -12.30 -81.80
N ARG A 519 19.34 -11.86 -82.82
CA ARG A 519 19.41 -12.55 -84.14
C ARG A 519 20.05 -13.92 -84.06
N VAL A 520 20.91 -14.15 -83.08
CA VAL A 520 21.54 -15.45 -82.81
C VAL A 520 21.37 -15.73 -81.33
N PRO A 521 20.35 -16.53 -80.94
CA PRO A 521 20.13 -16.90 -79.54
C PRO A 521 21.32 -17.63 -78.92
N VAL A 522 21.36 -17.68 -77.59
CA VAL A 522 22.35 -18.45 -76.83
C VAL A 522 22.27 -19.93 -77.24
N GLY A 523 23.42 -20.58 -77.50
CA GLY A 523 23.50 -21.96 -77.99
C GLY A 523 23.40 -22.13 -79.51
N ALA A 524 22.61 -21.31 -80.21
CA ALA A 524 22.43 -21.42 -81.67
C ALA A 524 23.72 -21.11 -82.49
N ALA A 525 24.70 -20.47 -81.87
CA ALA A 525 26.01 -20.18 -82.45
C ALA A 525 26.90 -21.44 -82.60
N VAL A 526 26.64 -22.49 -81.81
CA VAL A 526 27.38 -23.76 -81.85
C VAL A 526 27.08 -24.53 -83.13
N ASP A 527 25.81 -24.52 -83.56
CA ASP A 527 25.33 -25.25 -84.73
C ASP A 527 25.65 -24.56 -86.07
N ALA A 528 25.94 -23.25 -86.04
CA ALA A 528 26.15 -22.45 -87.25
C ALA A 528 27.18 -21.31 -87.03
N PRO A 529 28.49 -21.61 -87.00
CA PRO A 529 29.54 -20.62 -86.71
C PRO A 529 29.62 -19.48 -87.74
N GLY A 530 29.13 -19.70 -88.98
CA GLY A 530 29.03 -18.65 -90.00
C GLY A 530 28.06 -17.52 -89.61
N ARG A 531 26.97 -17.84 -88.90
CA ARG A 531 26.02 -16.82 -88.40
C ARG A 531 26.64 -16.00 -87.27
N ALA A 532 27.41 -16.65 -86.39
CA ALA A 532 28.15 -15.96 -85.32
C ALA A 532 29.16 -14.95 -85.89
N ARG A 533 29.91 -15.32 -86.95
CA ARG A 533 30.83 -14.39 -87.63
C ARG A 533 30.11 -13.18 -88.25
N SER A 534 28.98 -13.41 -88.92
CA SER A 534 28.18 -12.32 -89.51
C SER A 534 27.59 -11.38 -88.47
N LEU A 535 27.18 -11.92 -87.31
CA LEU A 535 26.71 -11.12 -86.19
C LEU A 535 27.85 -10.29 -85.58
N LEU A 536 29.00 -10.91 -85.30
CA LEU A 536 30.19 -10.22 -84.78
C LEU A 536 30.60 -9.05 -85.69
N ALA A 537 30.62 -9.26 -87.01
CA ALA A 537 30.92 -8.19 -87.97
C ALA A 537 29.92 -7.01 -87.88
N SER A 538 28.65 -7.28 -87.59
CA SER A 538 27.63 -6.25 -87.38
C SER A 538 27.82 -5.54 -86.03
N LEU A 539 28.20 -6.29 -85.00
CA LEU A 539 28.45 -5.76 -83.65
C LEU A 539 29.66 -4.84 -83.59
N VAL A 540 30.72 -5.05 -84.41
CA VAL A 540 31.88 -4.14 -84.47
C VAL A 540 31.44 -2.69 -84.69
N GLY A 541 30.55 -2.46 -85.66
CA GLY A 541 30.08 -1.10 -85.97
C GLY A 541 29.24 -0.48 -84.85
N VAL A 542 28.53 -1.28 -84.06
CA VAL A 542 27.78 -0.79 -82.88
C VAL A 542 28.72 -0.53 -81.71
N ASN A 543 29.71 -1.41 -81.50
CA ASN A 543 30.77 -1.23 -80.50
C ASN A 543 31.54 0.08 -80.72
N ASP A 544 31.93 0.38 -81.97
CA ASP A 544 32.63 1.63 -82.31
C ASP A 544 31.77 2.89 -82.07
N ARG A 545 30.44 2.77 -82.16
CA ARG A 545 29.52 3.86 -81.79
C ARG A 545 29.39 3.98 -80.28
N MET A 546 29.30 2.86 -79.58
CA MET A 546 29.23 2.83 -78.12
C MET A 546 30.50 3.40 -77.49
N ILE A 547 31.69 3.02 -77.96
CA ILE A 547 32.98 3.56 -77.51
C ILE A 547 33.00 5.09 -77.65
N ARG A 548 32.72 5.60 -78.86
CA ARG A 548 32.70 7.06 -79.10
C ARG A 548 31.68 7.78 -78.23
N GLN A 549 30.50 7.20 -78.04
CA GLN A 549 29.49 7.80 -77.18
C GLN A 549 29.95 7.79 -75.71
N LEU A 550 30.51 6.69 -75.21
CA LEU A 550 31.03 6.60 -73.85
C LEU A 550 32.19 7.58 -73.61
N GLU A 551 33.12 7.75 -74.55
CA GLU A 551 34.19 8.75 -74.48
C GLU A 551 33.61 10.16 -74.25
N ASP A 552 32.62 10.56 -75.06
CA ASP A 552 31.96 11.86 -74.94
C ASP A 552 31.17 12.00 -73.63
N GLU A 553 30.49 10.93 -73.19
CA GLU A 553 29.66 10.97 -71.99
C GLU A 553 30.47 10.93 -70.70
N ILE A 554 31.60 10.23 -70.67
CA ILE A 554 32.51 10.20 -69.52
C ILE A 554 33.04 11.59 -69.23
N ILE A 555 33.43 12.35 -70.25
CA ILE A 555 33.90 13.75 -70.08
C ILE A 555 32.79 14.60 -69.45
N ARG A 556 31.55 14.47 -69.92
CA ARG A 556 30.41 15.23 -69.37
C ARG A 556 30.06 14.83 -67.95
N LEU A 557 30.23 13.55 -67.62
CA LEU A 557 30.00 13.03 -66.28
C LEU A 557 31.11 13.49 -65.32
N ASP A 558 32.36 13.55 -65.78
CA ASP A 558 33.49 14.10 -65.02
C ASP A 558 33.27 15.59 -64.73
N ASP A 559 32.89 16.39 -65.74
CA ASP A 559 32.50 17.79 -65.56
C ASP A 559 31.36 17.95 -64.54
N LEU A 560 30.37 17.05 -64.56
CA LEU A 560 29.24 17.08 -63.63
C LEU A 560 29.68 16.78 -62.19
N VAL A 561 30.52 15.76 -62.01
CA VAL A 561 31.11 15.40 -60.70
C VAL A 561 31.96 16.55 -60.16
N ASP A 562 32.82 17.13 -60.99
CA ASP A 562 33.72 18.22 -60.58
C ASP A 562 32.95 19.48 -60.17
N ASN A 563 31.92 19.86 -60.92
CA ASN A 563 31.08 21.00 -60.55
C ASN A 563 30.41 20.79 -59.18
N GLN A 564 29.88 19.59 -58.93
CA GLN A 564 29.27 19.25 -57.63
C GLN A 564 30.28 19.30 -56.47
N ILE A 565 31.51 18.84 -56.69
CA ILE A 565 32.58 18.90 -55.69
C ILE A 565 32.98 20.34 -55.39
N VAL A 566 33.16 21.17 -56.41
CA VAL A 566 33.55 22.58 -56.26
C VAL A 566 32.49 23.33 -55.45
N GLU A 567 31.21 23.16 -55.76
CA GLU A 567 30.11 23.80 -55.03
C GLU A 567 30.06 23.40 -53.56
N ARG A 568 30.32 22.12 -53.27
CA ARG A 568 30.42 21.64 -51.89
C ARG A 568 31.59 22.30 -51.16
N ILE A 569 32.75 22.41 -51.79
CA ILE A 569 33.92 23.07 -51.20
C ILE A 569 33.61 24.55 -50.93
N GLU A 570 32.98 25.25 -51.88
CA GLU A 570 32.56 26.65 -51.71
C GLU A 570 31.60 26.81 -50.53
N THR A 571 30.62 25.90 -50.39
CA THR A 571 29.66 25.89 -49.29
C THR A 571 30.35 25.65 -47.95
N LEU A 572 31.28 24.70 -47.89
CA LEU A 572 32.07 24.43 -46.68
C LEU A 572 32.97 25.62 -46.29
N VAL A 573 33.62 26.26 -47.27
CA VAL A 573 34.44 27.46 -47.03
C VAL A 573 33.58 28.60 -46.49
N ALA A 574 32.43 28.88 -47.13
CA ALA A 574 31.51 29.92 -46.67
C ALA A 574 31.02 29.66 -45.23
N ARG A 575 30.78 28.40 -44.88
CA ARG A 575 30.39 28.00 -43.52
C ARG A 575 31.51 28.20 -42.50
N ILE A 576 32.75 27.85 -42.82
CA ILE A 576 33.91 28.07 -41.95
C ILE A 576 34.12 29.57 -41.71
N GLU A 577 34.00 30.39 -42.75
CA GLU A 577 34.09 31.86 -42.63
C GLU A 577 32.96 32.44 -41.76
N ALA A 578 31.75 31.88 -41.85
CA ALA A 578 30.61 32.29 -41.03
C ALA A 578 30.76 31.87 -39.56
N SER A 579 31.37 30.72 -39.26
CA SER A 579 31.62 30.27 -37.88
C SER A 579 32.79 30.98 -37.18
N GLN A 580 33.69 31.60 -37.96
CA GLN A 580 34.84 32.35 -37.44
C GLN A 580 34.54 33.83 -37.17
N ARG A 581 33.38 34.33 -37.64
CA ARG A 581 32.86 35.67 -37.31
C ARG A 581 31.88 35.56 -36.14
#